data_AF-A0A4Y2LS58-F1
#
_entry.id   AF-A0A4Y2LS58-F1
#
_cell.length_a   1.000
_cell.length_b   1.000
_cell.length_c   1.000
_cell.angle_alpha   90.00
_cell.angle_beta   90.00
_cell.angle_gamma   90.00
#
_symmetry.space_group_name_H-M   'P 1'
#
loop_
_entity.id
_entity.type
_entity.pdbx_description
1 polymer ?
#
loop_
_entity_poly.entity_id
_entity_poly.type
_entity_poly.pdbx_seq_one_letter_code
_entity_poly.pdbx_strand_id
1 'polypeptide(L)'
;MYPDVTSLDKLNLSQLDSLEIEEFEMQLIDFQSSSIWIQKFIETERLTSNISKNANNKILETWNSLPDTFNCLKKLARAILTIFSSTYACESLFSEMNNIKDSLRNRLTDDSSSACILLKVTSYNPNISYLSSNLQQQKSH
;
A
#
# COMPACT_ATOMS: atom_id res chain seq x y z
N MET A 1 -21.32 -13.80 5.91
CA MET A 1 -20.59 -14.04 7.17
C MET A 1 -20.44 -12.67 7.82
N TYR A 2 -21.12 -12.42 8.93
CA TYR A 2 -20.95 -11.15 9.66
C TYR A 2 -19.51 -11.12 10.21
N PRO A 3 -18.73 -10.05 9.97
CA PRO A 3 -17.32 -9.96 10.37
C PRO A 3 -17.11 -9.95 11.89
N ASP A 4 -18.17 -9.75 12.65
CA ASP A 4 -18.20 -9.36 14.06
C ASP A 4 -17.80 -10.49 15.05
N VAL A 5 -17.50 -11.69 14.57
CA VAL A 5 -17.24 -12.89 15.41
C VAL A 5 -16.08 -13.77 14.90
N THR A 6 -15.20 -13.23 14.06
CA THR A 6 -14.02 -14.01 13.63
C THR A 6 -13.00 -14.04 14.77
N SER A 7 -12.87 -15.18 15.45
CA SER A 7 -11.80 -15.39 16.45
C SER A 7 -10.44 -15.17 15.81
N LEU A 8 -9.53 -14.52 16.55
CA LEU A 8 -8.15 -14.28 16.11
C LEU A 8 -7.46 -15.60 15.70
N ASP A 9 -7.78 -16.69 16.39
CA ASP A 9 -7.26 -18.05 16.12
C ASP A 9 -7.64 -18.60 14.74
N LYS A 10 -8.64 -18.01 14.08
CA LYS A 10 -9.06 -18.40 12.72
C LYS A 10 -8.33 -17.62 11.64
N LEU A 11 -7.63 -16.53 12.00
CA LEU A 11 -6.82 -15.78 11.06
C LEU A 11 -5.48 -16.49 10.93
N ASN A 12 -5.15 -16.90 9.69
CA ASN A 12 -3.84 -17.47 9.43
C ASN A 12 -2.78 -16.35 9.37
N LEU A 13 -2.32 -15.93 10.55
CA LEU A 13 -1.30 -14.89 10.70
C LEU A 13 0.11 -15.39 10.36
N SER A 14 0.29 -16.69 10.06
CA SER A 14 1.59 -17.21 9.61
C SER A 14 2.08 -16.58 8.30
N GLN A 15 1.19 -15.96 7.52
CA GLN A 15 1.60 -15.20 6.33
C GLN A 15 2.21 -13.83 6.67
N LEU A 16 2.12 -13.40 7.94
CA LEU A 16 2.74 -12.20 8.45
C LEU A 16 3.96 -12.58 9.30
N ASP A 17 4.98 -13.19 8.68
CA ASP A 17 6.23 -13.58 9.36
C ASP A 17 6.90 -12.45 10.16
N SER A 18 6.57 -11.19 9.83
CA SER A 18 7.06 -9.98 10.52
C SER A 18 6.27 -9.56 11.79
N LEU A 19 5.22 -10.30 12.14
CA LEU A 19 4.32 -10.00 13.26
C LEU A 19 4.62 -10.94 14.43
N GLU A 20 5.17 -10.39 15.51
CA GLU A 20 5.36 -11.10 16.77
C GLU A 20 4.00 -11.24 17.47
N ILE A 21 3.48 -12.47 17.53
CA ILE A 21 2.10 -12.73 17.96
C ILE A 21 1.91 -12.39 19.45
N GLU A 22 2.87 -12.76 20.30
CA GLU A 22 2.79 -12.46 21.74
C GLU A 22 2.80 -10.95 22.01
N GLU A 23 3.64 -10.21 21.28
CA GLU A 23 3.67 -8.74 21.39
C GLU A 23 2.38 -8.13 20.86
N PHE A 24 1.84 -8.67 19.77
CA PHE A 24 0.57 -8.24 19.20
C PHE A 24 -0.61 -8.45 20.17
N GLU A 25 -0.71 -9.62 20.82
CA GLU A 25 -1.75 -9.91 21.80
C GLU A 25 -1.69 -8.95 23.00
N MET A 26 -0.49 -8.67 23.50
CA MET A 26 -0.28 -7.69 24.57
C MET A 26 -0.73 -6.28 24.14
N GLN A 27 -0.33 -5.85 22.94
CA GLN A 27 -0.76 -4.57 22.36
C GLN A 27 -2.28 -4.49 22.20
N LEU A 28 -2.96 -5.58 21.85
CA LEU A 28 -4.42 -5.62 21.75
C LEU A 28 -5.09 -5.38 23.11
N ILE A 29 -4.58 -5.99 24.18
CA ILE A 29 -5.11 -5.80 25.54
C ILE A 29 -4.94 -4.34 25.98
N ASP A 30 -3.75 -3.79 25.78
CA ASP A 30 -3.46 -2.39 26.10
C ASP A 30 -4.33 -1.42 25.30
N PHE A 31 -4.55 -1.73 24.02
CA PHE A 31 -5.40 -0.94 23.13
C PHE A 31 -6.87 -0.98 23.58
N GLN A 32 -7.40 -2.16 23.89
CA GLN A 32 -8.77 -2.34 24.38
C GLN A 32 -8.99 -1.66 25.74
N SER A 33 -7.94 -1.51 26.54
CA SER A 33 -7.99 -0.79 27.81
C SER A 33 -7.92 0.73 27.63
N SER A 34 -7.57 1.22 26.43
CA SER A 34 -7.39 2.65 26.16
C SER A 34 -8.66 3.32 25.64
N SER A 35 -9.38 3.99 26.55
CA SER A 35 -10.55 4.80 26.20
C SER A 35 -10.22 5.91 25.21
N ILE A 36 -9.03 6.51 25.30
CA ILE A 36 -8.57 7.60 24.41
C ILE A 36 -8.50 7.10 22.96
N TRP A 37 -7.84 5.97 22.74
CA TRP A 37 -7.69 5.42 21.39
C TRP A 37 -9.02 4.92 20.84
N ILE A 38 -9.82 4.23 21.66
CA ILE A 38 -11.16 3.78 21.26
C ILE A 38 -12.01 4.96 20.78
N GLN A 39 -12.08 6.04 21.57
CA GLN A 39 -12.86 7.22 21.19
C GLN A 39 -12.34 7.88 19.91
N LYS A 40 -11.02 7.95 19.73
CA LYS A 40 -10.42 8.51 18.51
C LYS A 40 -10.77 7.72 17.25
N PHE A 41 -10.81 6.38 17.35
CA PHE A 41 -11.21 5.53 16.22
C PHE A 41 -12.71 5.63 15.92
N ILE A 42 -13.57 5.68 16.94
CA ILE A 42 -15.02 5.91 16.78
C ILE A 42 -15.27 7.26 16.09
N GLU A 43 -14.57 8.32 16.51
CA GLU A 43 -14.69 9.63 15.88
C GLU A 43 -14.22 9.59 14.42
N THR A 44 -13.10 8.92 14.14
CA THR A 44 -12.58 8.75 12.78
C THR A 44 -13.60 8.05 11.89
N GLU A 45 -14.18 6.94 12.35
CA GLU A 45 -15.23 6.21 11.63
C GLU A 45 -16.41 7.13 11.29
N ARG A 46 -16.91 7.87 12.28
CA ARG A 46 -18.02 8.83 12.11
C ARG A 46 -17.69 9.96 11.13
N LEU A 47 -16.45 10.43 11.10
CA LEU A 47 -16.03 11.45 10.14
C LEU A 47 -15.92 10.87 8.73
N THR A 48 -15.41 9.65 8.59
CA THR A 48 -15.26 8.99 7.29
C THR A 48 -16.58 8.56 6.66
N SER A 49 -17.60 8.22 7.46
CA SER A 49 -18.94 7.91 6.94
C SER A 49 -19.60 9.11 6.25
N ASN A 50 -19.18 10.33 6.59
CA ASN A 50 -19.77 11.57 6.10
C ASN A 50 -18.97 12.21 4.93
N ILE A 51 -17.74 11.78 4.66
CA ILE A 51 -16.84 12.42 3.67
C ILE A 51 -16.19 11.36 2.76
N SER A 52 -16.72 11.20 1.54
CA SER A 52 -16.28 10.14 0.61
C SER A 52 -14.86 10.31 0.03
N LYS A 53 -14.36 11.55 -0.17
CA LYS A 53 -13.11 11.77 -0.93
C LYS A 53 -11.81 11.78 -0.10
N ASN A 54 -11.88 11.84 1.25
CA ASN A 54 -10.68 11.93 2.10
C ASN A 54 -10.67 10.90 3.26
N ALA A 55 -11.61 9.95 3.25
CA ALA A 55 -11.76 8.95 4.30
C ALA A 55 -10.47 8.13 4.51
N ASN A 56 -9.87 7.63 3.42
CA ASN A 56 -8.68 6.77 3.48
C ASN A 56 -7.48 7.48 4.11
N ASN A 57 -7.26 8.77 3.78
CA ASN A 57 -6.15 9.53 4.36
C ASN A 57 -6.34 9.74 5.86
N LYS A 58 -7.57 10.01 6.31
CA LYS A 58 -7.87 10.16 7.73
C LYS A 58 -7.73 8.88 8.52
N ILE A 59 -8.15 7.75 7.96
CA ILE A 59 -7.92 6.42 8.55
C ILE A 59 -6.41 6.19 8.72
N LEU A 60 -5.63 6.44 7.65
CA LEU A 60 -4.18 6.26 7.68
C LEU A 60 -3.48 7.20 8.67
N GLU A 61 -3.88 8.47 8.76
CA GLU A 61 -3.38 9.43 9.74
C GLU A 61 -3.66 8.97 11.17
N THR A 62 -4.89 8.50 11.45
CA THR A 62 -5.26 7.99 12.77
C THR A 62 -4.39 6.78 13.16
N TRP A 63 -4.24 5.80 12.26
CA TRP A 63 -3.37 4.64 12.51
C TRP A 63 -1.90 5.03 12.71
N ASN A 64 -1.38 5.98 11.93
CA ASN A 64 0.00 6.46 12.07
C ASN A 64 0.23 7.26 13.36
N SER A 65 -0.83 7.83 13.94
CA SER A 65 -0.72 8.58 15.19
C SER A 65 -0.59 7.70 16.44
N LEU A 66 -0.78 6.37 16.32
CA LEU A 66 -0.58 5.47 17.46
C LEU A 66 0.88 5.51 17.93
N PRO A 67 1.12 5.45 19.25
CA PRO A 67 2.45 5.31 19.83
C PRO A 67 3.21 4.12 19.26
N ASP A 68 4.54 4.18 19.30
CA ASP A 68 5.40 3.09 18.84
C ASP A 68 5.30 1.83 19.70
N THR A 69 4.72 1.93 20.89
CA THR A 69 4.33 0.77 21.70
C THR A 69 3.30 -0.13 21.00
N PHE A 70 2.56 0.39 20.01
CA PHE A 70 1.60 -0.38 19.20
C PHE A 70 2.16 -0.76 17.82
N ASN A 71 3.45 -1.08 17.72
CA ASN A 71 4.09 -1.32 16.42
C ASN A 71 3.51 -2.52 15.67
N CYS A 72 3.15 -3.61 16.34
CA CYS A 72 2.58 -4.81 15.74
C CYS A 72 1.18 -4.51 15.21
N LEU A 73 0.38 -3.80 15.99
CA LEU A 73 -0.94 -3.33 15.58
C LEU A 73 -0.86 -2.39 14.36
N LYS A 74 0.12 -1.46 14.36
CA LYS A 74 0.40 -0.59 13.19
C LYS A 74 0.84 -1.38 11.96
N LYS A 75 1.70 -2.40 12.10
CA LYS A 75 2.12 -3.28 11.00
C LYS A 75 0.91 -4.00 10.38
N LEU A 76 0.07 -4.61 11.22
CA LEU A 76 -1.15 -5.29 10.76
C LEU A 76 -2.11 -4.33 10.06
N ALA A 77 -2.36 -3.16 10.65
CA ALA A 77 -3.22 -2.15 10.05
C ALA A 77 -2.71 -1.71 8.67
N ARG A 78 -1.40 -1.47 8.53
CA ARG A 78 -0.80 -1.14 7.23
C ARG A 78 -0.96 -2.26 6.20
N ALA A 79 -0.75 -3.51 6.61
CA ALA A 79 -0.96 -4.65 5.74
C ALA A 79 -2.41 -4.70 5.22
N ILE A 80 -3.39 -4.56 6.11
CA ILE A 80 -4.81 -4.57 5.75
C ILE A 80 -5.18 -3.36 4.87
N LEU A 81 -4.75 -2.15 5.23
CA LEU A 81 -5.08 -0.93 4.50
C LEU A 81 -4.45 -0.85 3.11
N THR A 82 -3.39 -1.62 2.86
CA THR A 82 -2.73 -1.70 1.54
C THR A 82 -3.43 -2.68 0.61
N ILE A 83 -4.29 -3.56 1.12
CA ILE A 83 -5.05 -4.51 0.27
C ILE A 83 -6.00 -3.70 -0.61
N PHE A 84 -5.87 -3.88 -1.93
CA PHE A 84 -6.75 -3.24 -2.89
C PHE A 84 -8.20 -3.71 -2.66
N SER A 85 -9.12 -2.75 -2.54
CA SER A 85 -10.55 -3.05 -2.42
C SER A 85 -11.16 -3.62 -3.72
N SER A 86 -10.44 -3.54 -4.83
CA SER A 86 -10.83 -4.12 -6.12
C SER A 86 -9.61 -4.64 -6.88
N THR A 87 -9.85 -5.51 -7.85
CA THR A 87 -8.82 -5.98 -8.79
C THR A 87 -8.44 -4.94 -9.83
N TYR A 88 -9.17 -3.82 -9.93
CA TYR A 88 -8.98 -2.81 -10.98
C TYR A 88 -7.53 -2.30 -11.06
N ALA A 89 -6.90 -2.00 -9.92
CA ALA A 89 -5.51 -1.55 -9.91
C ALA A 89 -4.56 -2.61 -10.49
N CYS A 90 -4.80 -3.88 -10.16
CA CYS A 90 -4.06 -5.01 -10.71
C CYS A 90 -4.34 -5.19 -12.22
N GLU A 91 -5.60 -5.13 -12.64
CA GLU A 91 -6.01 -5.24 -14.05
C GLU A 91 -5.39 -4.12 -14.90
N SER A 92 -5.42 -2.88 -14.40
CA SER A 92 -4.78 -1.74 -15.04
C SER A 92 -3.27 -1.95 -15.15
N LEU A 93 -2.62 -2.44 -14.10
CA LEU A 93 -1.18 -2.75 -14.11
C LEU A 93 -0.84 -3.84 -15.15
N PHE A 94 -1.64 -4.90 -15.22
CA PHE A 94 -1.44 -5.98 -16.20
C PHE A 94 -1.69 -5.51 -17.64
N SER A 95 -2.68 -4.65 -17.85
CA SER A 95 -2.90 -4.02 -19.16
C SER A 95 -1.67 -3.21 -19.58
N GLU A 96 -1.11 -2.43 -18.66
CA GLU A 96 0.10 -1.63 -18.90
C GLU A 96 1.32 -2.51 -19.17
N MET A 97 1.47 -3.62 -18.45
CA MET A 97 2.52 -4.59 -18.69
C MET A 97 2.41 -5.22 -20.09
N ASN A 98 1.19 -5.56 -20.53
CA ASN A 98 0.95 -6.09 -21.89
C ASN A 98 1.30 -5.04 -22.96
N ASN A 99 0.98 -3.76 -22.73
CA ASN A 99 1.36 -2.68 -23.65
C ASN A 99 2.89 -2.49 -23.72
N ILE A 100 3.60 -2.69 -22.61
CA ILE A 100 5.07 -2.58 -22.57
C ILE A 100 5.72 -3.78 -23.25
N LYS A 101 5.19 -4.99 -23.04
CA LYS A 101 5.65 -6.25 -23.65
C LYS A 101 4.94 -6.57 -24.98
N ASP A 102 4.61 -5.55 -25.76
CA ASP A 102 4.02 -5.75 -27.08
C ASP A 102 4.98 -6.50 -28.03
N SER A 103 4.42 -7.22 -28.98
CA SER A 103 5.07 -8.03 -30.04
C SER A 103 6.09 -7.27 -30.91
N LEU A 104 6.06 -5.94 -30.88
CA LEU A 104 7.02 -5.07 -31.55
C LEU A 104 8.29 -4.83 -30.72
N ARG A 105 8.31 -5.17 -29.43
CA ARG A 105 9.38 -4.85 -28.47
C ARG A 105 10.14 -6.10 -28.01
N ASN A 106 10.75 -6.80 -28.97
CA ASN A 106 11.37 -8.12 -28.76
C ASN A 106 12.74 -8.10 -28.06
N ARG A 107 13.19 -6.93 -27.58
CA ARG A 107 14.53 -6.73 -26.97
C ARG A 107 14.47 -6.29 -25.52
N LEU A 108 13.29 -6.18 -24.92
CA LEU A 108 13.16 -5.83 -23.51
C LEU A 108 13.60 -7.02 -22.64
N THR A 109 14.55 -6.77 -21.74
CA THR A 109 14.84 -7.66 -20.61
C THR A 109 13.79 -7.47 -19.51
N ASP A 110 13.72 -8.39 -18.55
CA ASP A 110 12.82 -8.24 -17.40
C ASP A 110 13.15 -6.98 -16.56
N ASP A 111 14.44 -6.65 -16.40
CA ASP A 111 14.86 -5.42 -15.72
C ASP A 111 14.34 -4.16 -16.45
N SER A 112 14.50 -4.11 -17.77
CA SER A 112 14.03 -2.96 -18.56
C SER A 112 12.50 -2.87 -18.60
N SER A 113 11.80 -4.01 -18.61
CA SER A 113 10.33 -4.07 -18.54
C SER A 113 9.83 -3.56 -17.19
N SER A 114 10.46 -4.00 -16.10
CA SER A 114 10.16 -3.54 -14.74
C SER A 114 10.38 -2.04 -14.58
N ALA A 115 11.49 -1.52 -15.11
CA ALA A 115 11.77 -0.08 -15.12
C ALA A 115 10.72 0.72 -15.92
N CYS A 116 10.30 0.23 -17.09
CA CYS A 116 9.24 0.87 -17.88
C CYS A 116 7.91 0.91 -17.13
N ILE A 117 7.53 -0.17 -16.45
CA ILE A 117 6.31 -0.21 -15.63
C ILE A 117 6.41 0.81 -14.52
N LEU A 118 7.53 0.83 -13.78
CA LEU A 118 7.75 1.79 -12.69
C LEU A 118 7.62 3.23 -13.18
N LEU A 119 8.25 3.59 -14.30
CA LEU A 119 8.15 4.92 -14.90
C LEU A 119 6.72 5.28 -15.30
N LYS A 120 5.92 4.30 -15.72
CA LYS A 120 4.53 4.50 -16.18
C LYS A 120 3.55 4.69 -15.01
N VAL A 121 3.77 3.98 -13.90
CA VAL A 121 2.88 4.00 -12.72
C VAL A 121 3.30 5.01 -11.64
N THR A 122 4.47 5.64 -11.78
CA THR A 122 4.94 6.68 -10.87
C THR A 122 4.77 8.07 -11.47
N SER A 123 4.52 9.07 -10.62
CA SER A 123 4.54 10.48 -11.04
C SER A 123 5.99 10.94 -11.14
N TYR A 124 6.68 10.52 -12.21
CA TYR A 124 8.05 10.93 -12.49
C TYR A 124 8.08 11.97 -13.61
N ASN A 125 8.70 13.12 -13.32
CA ASN A 125 8.95 14.18 -14.29
C ASN A 125 10.45 14.22 -14.63
N PRO A 126 10.90 13.54 -15.70
CA PRO A 126 12.30 13.54 -16.07
C PRO A 126 12.79 14.93 -16.45
N ASN A 127 13.99 15.28 -16.00
CA ASN A 127 14.69 16.48 -16.49
C ASN A 127 15.23 16.21 -17.90
N ILE A 128 14.40 16.47 -18.91
CA ILE A 128 14.71 16.18 -20.31
C ILE A 128 15.94 16.96 -20.79
N SER A 129 16.15 18.21 -20.36
CA SER A 129 17.29 19.02 -20.79
C SER A 129 18.61 18.47 -20.27
N TYR A 130 18.64 17.99 -19.03
CA TYR A 130 19.80 17.30 -18.48
C TYR A 130 20.06 15.96 -19.19
N LEU A 131 19.01 15.18 -19.46
CA LEU A 131 19.16 13.90 -20.16
C LEU A 131 19.66 14.09 -21.60
N SER A 132 19.13 15.07 -22.32
CA SER A 132 19.51 15.36 -23.70
C SER A 132 20.93 15.92 -23.82
N SER A 133 21.41 16.70 -22.84
CA SER A 133 22.80 17.17 -22.83
C SER A 133 23.83 16.06 -22.63
N ASN A 134 23.43 14.94 -22.01
CA ASN A 134 24.30 13.78 -21.75
C ASN A 134 24.16 12.67 -22.81
N LEU A 135 23.22 12.79 -23.75
CA LEU A 135 23.04 11.80 -24.82
C LEU A 135 24.10 12.00 -25.91
N GLN A 136 24.96 10.99 -26.08
CA GLN A 136 25.95 10.97 -27.15
C GLN A 136 25.22 10.90 -28.50
N GLN A 137 25.37 11.94 -29.34
CA GLN A 137 24.73 11.98 -30.66
C GLN A 137 25.20 10.80 -31.50
N GLN A 138 24.27 9.92 -31.87
CA GLN A 138 24.54 8.93 -32.91
C GLN A 138 24.69 9.67 -34.24
N LYS A 139 25.88 9.57 -34.85
CA LYS A 139 26.07 10.02 -36.24
C LYS A 139 25.23 9.11 -37.14
N SER A 140 24.28 9.70 -37.86
CA SER A 140 23.62 9.01 -38.96
C SER A 140 24.66 8.66 -40.02
N HIS A 141 24.60 7.43 -40.52
CA HIS A 141 25.29 7.02 -41.74
C HIS A 141 24.60 7.60 -42.97
#